data_AF-A0A931QZP6-F1
#
_entry.id   AF-A0A931QZP6-F1
#
_cell.length_a   1.000
_cell.length_b   1.000
_cell.length_c   1.000
_cell.angle_alpha   90.00
_cell.angle_beta   90.00
_cell.angle_gamma   90.00
#
_symmetry.space_group_name_H-M   'P 1'
#
loop_
_entity.id
_entity.type
_entity.pdbx_description
1 polymer ?
#
loop_
_entity_poly.entity_id
_entity_poly.type
_entity_poly.pdbx_seq_one_letter_code
_entity_poly.pdbx_strand_id
1 'polypeptide(L)'
;MDPITVYEKRDELRRVLQSKRFAKAKKKSRFLEFVCEQTFLGNAEKLNEYLIGVEVYERGTDFDPQQDPIVRVQAHEIRRALKEYYEDEGKNGPWRIELPPGHYVPVFSRVKALENLRDAETSAATPSWRVILRHDFMVAALAVTCLILGGLLLRERSRVHTSVPVQAAESTLPSNMLWFWKPFLPPARPPLIVIPSHPILRAAHDGDTP
;
A
#
# COMPACT_ATOMS: atom_id res chain seq x y z
N MET A 1 22.25 -2.34 -27.16
CA MET A 1 22.21 -3.16 -25.94
C MET A 1 21.05 -4.10 -26.12
N ASP A 2 21.31 -5.38 -26.37
CA ASP A 2 20.24 -6.32 -26.74
C ASP A 2 19.28 -6.55 -25.57
N PRO A 3 17.95 -6.53 -25.82
CA PRO A 3 16.97 -6.80 -24.78
C PRO A 3 17.13 -8.24 -24.29
N ILE A 4 17.04 -8.44 -22.98
CA ILE A 4 17.04 -9.78 -22.38
C ILE A 4 15.89 -10.61 -22.95
N THR A 5 16.21 -11.79 -23.46
CA THR A 5 15.23 -12.72 -24.02
C THR A 5 14.45 -13.42 -22.90
N VAL A 6 13.22 -13.86 -23.19
CA VAL A 6 12.43 -14.65 -22.22
C VAL A 6 13.16 -15.95 -21.84
N TYR A 7 13.89 -16.54 -22.79
CA TYR A 7 14.71 -17.73 -22.52
C TYR A 7 15.76 -17.47 -21.44
N GLU A 8 16.54 -16.39 -21.55
CA GLU A 8 17.54 -16.02 -20.54
C GLU A 8 16.91 -15.75 -19.16
N LYS A 9 15.73 -15.12 -19.12
CA LYS A 9 14.99 -14.91 -17.86
C LYS A 9 14.59 -16.23 -17.20
N ARG A 10 14.05 -17.17 -17.98
CA ARG A 10 13.65 -18.49 -17.47
C ARG A 10 14.84 -19.32 -17.02
N ASP A 11 15.96 -19.21 -17.73
CA ASP A 11 17.19 -19.90 -17.37
C ASP A 11 17.80 -19.36 -16.06
N GLU A 12 17.80 -18.04 -15.85
CA GLU A 12 18.18 -17.47 -14.55
C GLU A 12 17.22 -17.88 -13.43
N LEU A 13 15.91 -17.86 -13.68
CA LEU A 13 14.91 -18.34 -12.72
C LEU A 13 15.19 -19.80 -12.32
N ARG A 14 15.47 -20.66 -13.30
CA ARG A 14 15.81 -22.07 -13.04
C ARG A 14 17.03 -22.19 -12.13
N ARG A 15 18.11 -21.44 -12.39
CA ARG A 15 19.31 -21.42 -11.52
C ARG A 15 18.96 -21.03 -10.09
N VAL A 16 18.21 -19.94 -9.91
CA VAL A 16 17.77 -19.46 -8.60
C VAL A 16 16.96 -20.54 -7.88
N LEU A 17 15.97 -21.15 -8.54
CA LEU A 17 15.10 -22.16 -7.93
C LEU A 17 15.83 -23.45 -7.53
N GLN A 18 16.93 -23.78 -8.22
CA GLN A 18 17.79 -24.94 -7.94
C GLN A 18 18.86 -24.66 -6.86
N SER A 19 19.06 -23.40 -6.48
CA SER A 19 20.04 -23.02 -5.45
C SER A 19 19.68 -23.57 -4.06
N LYS A 20 20.67 -23.62 -3.16
CA LYS A 20 20.45 -24.15 -1.80
C LYS A 20 19.35 -23.42 -1.03
N ARG A 21 19.19 -22.12 -1.29
CA ARG A 21 18.23 -21.23 -0.60
C ARG A 21 16.78 -21.47 -1.05
N PHE A 22 16.57 -21.93 -2.28
CA PHE A 22 15.23 -22.13 -2.86
C PHE A 22 14.85 -23.60 -3.00
N ALA A 23 15.79 -24.50 -3.30
CA ALA A 23 15.49 -25.91 -3.58
C ALA A 23 14.72 -26.61 -2.44
N LYS A 24 14.99 -26.24 -1.18
CA LYS A 24 14.30 -26.77 0.00
C LYS A 24 13.10 -25.94 0.45
N ALA A 25 12.93 -24.72 -0.07
CA ALA A 25 11.93 -23.75 0.37
C ALA A 25 10.73 -23.68 -0.58
N LYS A 26 9.93 -24.77 -0.64
CA LYS A 26 8.82 -24.93 -1.60
C LYS A 26 7.89 -23.72 -1.71
N LYS A 27 7.49 -23.10 -0.59
CA LYS A 27 6.61 -21.92 -0.57
C LYS A 27 7.23 -20.71 -1.28
N LYS A 28 8.52 -20.44 -1.05
CA LYS A 28 9.25 -19.34 -1.70
C LYS A 28 9.44 -19.59 -3.19
N SER A 29 9.77 -20.84 -3.53
CA SER A 29 9.96 -21.26 -4.91
C SER A 29 8.67 -21.14 -5.71
N ARG A 30 7.54 -21.63 -5.19
CA ARG A 30 6.23 -21.51 -5.84
C ARG A 30 5.82 -20.04 -6.04
N PHE A 31 6.02 -19.19 -5.04
CA PHE A 31 5.78 -17.74 -5.17
C PHE A 31 6.64 -17.17 -6.29
N LEU A 32 7.97 -17.30 -6.19
CA LEU A 32 8.90 -16.67 -7.12
C LEU A 32 8.65 -17.15 -8.56
N GLU A 33 8.44 -18.45 -8.74
CA GLU A 33 8.08 -19.04 -10.03
C GLU A 33 6.79 -18.44 -10.57
N PHE A 34 5.71 -18.39 -9.76
CA PHE A 34 4.44 -17.83 -10.16
C PHE A 34 4.55 -16.38 -10.66
N VAL A 35 5.20 -15.50 -9.89
CA VAL A 35 5.30 -14.08 -10.29
C VAL A 35 6.20 -13.87 -11.50
N CYS A 36 7.25 -14.68 -11.67
CA CYS A 36 8.06 -14.67 -12.89
C CYS A 36 7.27 -15.13 -14.10
N GLU A 37 6.56 -16.26 -14.03
CA GLU A 37 5.77 -16.78 -15.13
C GLU A 37 4.63 -15.82 -15.53
N GLN A 38 3.91 -15.23 -14.56
CA GLN A 38 2.91 -14.20 -14.86
C GLN A 38 3.51 -12.98 -15.58
N THR A 39 4.73 -12.59 -15.20
CA THR A 39 5.46 -11.50 -15.86
C THR A 39 5.86 -11.88 -17.29
N PHE A 40 6.29 -13.12 -17.52
CA PHE A 40 6.63 -13.62 -18.86
C PHE A 40 5.42 -13.71 -19.79
N LEU A 41 4.24 -13.98 -19.22
CA LEU A 41 2.96 -13.99 -19.93
C LEU A 41 2.38 -12.58 -20.17
N GLY A 42 3.04 -11.52 -19.69
CA GLY A 42 2.55 -10.14 -19.83
C GLY A 42 1.45 -9.75 -18.84
N ASN A 43 1.19 -10.58 -17.82
CA ASN A 43 0.18 -10.33 -16.78
C ASN A 43 0.74 -9.61 -15.55
N ALA A 44 1.88 -8.91 -15.67
CA ALA A 44 2.54 -8.26 -14.53
C ALA A 44 1.63 -7.25 -13.81
N GLU A 45 0.77 -6.54 -14.53
CA GLU A 45 -0.17 -5.56 -13.97
C GLU A 45 -1.26 -6.20 -13.08
N LYS A 46 -1.52 -7.49 -13.23
CA LYS A 46 -2.50 -8.23 -12.43
C LYS A 46 -1.90 -8.76 -11.13
N LEU A 47 -0.57 -8.74 -10.99
CA LEU A 47 0.10 -9.22 -9.79
C LEU A 47 -0.16 -8.28 -8.61
N ASN A 48 -1.04 -8.71 -7.72
CA ASN A 48 -1.33 -8.07 -6.46
C ASN A 48 -1.30 -9.10 -5.32
N GLU A 49 -1.39 -8.60 -4.08
CA GLU A 49 -1.29 -9.44 -2.90
C GLU A 49 -2.41 -10.49 -2.82
N TYR A 50 -3.64 -10.08 -3.15
CA TYR A 50 -4.81 -10.96 -3.16
C TYR A 50 -4.63 -12.15 -4.09
N LEU A 51 -4.26 -11.88 -5.36
CA LEU A 51 -4.06 -12.91 -6.38
C LEU A 51 -3.00 -13.94 -5.95
N ILE A 52 -1.90 -13.47 -5.39
CA ILE A 52 -0.82 -14.36 -4.91
C ILE A 52 -1.30 -15.20 -3.72
N GLY A 53 -2.06 -14.60 -2.80
CA GLY A 53 -2.67 -15.32 -1.68
C GLY A 53 -3.55 -16.47 -2.15
N VAL A 54 -4.39 -16.23 -3.14
CA VAL A 54 -5.31 -17.23 -3.69
C VAL A 54 -4.56 -18.30 -4.52
N GLU A 55 -3.75 -17.90 -5.50
CA GLU A 55 -3.16 -18.83 -6.47
C GLU A 55 -1.96 -19.62 -5.92
N VAL A 56 -1.13 -18.98 -5.08
CA VAL A 56 0.11 -19.58 -4.56
C VAL A 56 -0.11 -20.21 -3.19
N TYR A 57 -0.86 -19.54 -2.33
CA TYR A 57 -1.08 -19.97 -0.94
C TYR A 57 -2.43 -20.64 -0.71
N GLU A 58 -3.23 -20.81 -1.78
CA GLU A 58 -4.52 -21.51 -1.74
C GLU A 58 -5.44 -20.92 -0.66
N ARG A 59 -5.34 -19.60 -0.46
CA ARG A 59 -6.29 -18.86 0.37
C ARG A 59 -7.60 -18.77 -0.40
N GLY A 60 -8.72 -19.00 0.29
CA GLY A 60 -10.04 -18.93 -0.32
C GLY A 60 -10.37 -17.53 -0.85
N THR A 61 -11.55 -17.38 -1.45
CA THR A 61 -12.02 -16.08 -1.96
C THR A 61 -12.21 -15.04 -0.86
N ASP A 62 -12.32 -15.49 0.40
CA ASP A 62 -12.40 -14.72 1.64
C ASP A 62 -11.04 -14.19 2.13
N PHE A 63 -9.95 -14.43 1.40
CA PHE A 63 -8.63 -13.91 1.72
C PHE A 63 -8.61 -12.37 1.81
N ASP A 64 -8.23 -11.85 2.97
CA ASP A 64 -7.98 -10.42 3.17
C ASP A 64 -6.47 -10.15 3.40
N PRO A 65 -5.79 -9.52 2.42
CA PRO A 65 -4.40 -9.09 2.58
C PRO A 65 -4.14 -8.20 3.80
N GLN A 66 -5.13 -7.47 4.32
CA GLN A 66 -4.93 -6.63 5.50
C GLN A 66 -4.80 -7.46 6.78
N GLN A 67 -5.50 -8.60 6.86
CA GLN A 67 -5.54 -9.44 8.06
C GLN A 67 -4.52 -10.59 8.00
N ASP A 68 -4.22 -11.12 6.82
CA ASP A 68 -3.23 -12.20 6.64
C ASP A 68 -1.98 -11.70 5.89
N PRO A 69 -0.84 -11.52 6.58
CA PRO A 69 0.39 -10.99 6.00
C PRO A 69 1.22 -12.05 5.26
N ILE A 70 0.70 -13.26 5.02
CA ILE A 70 1.47 -14.38 4.45
C ILE A 70 2.27 -13.99 3.19
N VAL A 71 1.65 -13.24 2.28
CA VAL A 71 2.30 -12.82 1.02
C VAL A 71 3.40 -11.80 1.29
N ARG A 72 3.15 -10.79 2.14
CA ARG A 72 4.18 -9.81 2.55
C ARG A 72 5.38 -10.47 3.24
N VAL A 73 5.12 -11.39 4.16
CA VAL A 73 6.16 -12.14 4.87
C VAL A 73 6.99 -12.95 3.89
N GLN A 74 6.35 -13.71 3.00
CA GLN A 74 7.05 -14.54 2.04
C GLN A 74 7.81 -13.71 0.99
N ALA A 75 7.27 -12.57 0.55
CA ALA A 75 7.98 -11.63 -0.31
C ALA A 75 9.24 -11.08 0.37
N HIS A 76 9.18 -10.74 1.67
CA HIS A 76 10.36 -10.33 2.43
C HIS A 76 11.41 -11.45 2.50
N GLU A 77 10.98 -12.69 2.75
CA GLU A 77 11.88 -13.83 2.79
C GLU A 77 12.51 -14.15 1.42
N ILE A 78 11.77 -13.98 0.32
CA ILE A 78 12.28 -14.13 -1.05
C ILE A 78 13.33 -13.07 -1.35
N ARG A 79 13.08 -11.80 -1.01
CA ARG A 79 14.05 -10.71 -1.19
C ARG A 79 15.36 -11.02 -0.48
N ARG A 80 15.27 -11.49 0.77
CA ARG A 80 16.44 -11.91 1.55
C ARG A 80 17.15 -13.10 0.90
N ALA A 81 16.42 -14.12 0.47
CA ALA A 81 16.99 -15.31 -0.16
C ALA A 81 17.66 -14.99 -1.51
N LEU A 82 17.09 -14.10 -2.32
CA LEU A 82 17.68 -13.62 -3.57
C LEU A 82 18.99 -12.88 -3.28
N LYS A 83 19.01 -11.99 -2.28
CA LYS A 83 20.23 -11.28 -1.87
C LYS A 83 21.32 -12.27 -1.47
N GLU A 84 21.01 -13.21 -0.57
CA GLU A 84 21.96 -14.24 -0.12
C GLU A 84 22.45 -15.13 -1.28
N TYR A 85 21.58 -15.47 -2.23
CA TYR A 85 21.97 -16.24 -3.42
C TYR A 85 22.98 -15.47 -4.30
N TYR A 86 22.73 -14.19 -4.59
CA TYR A 86 23.63 -13.37 -5.43
C TYR A 86 24.90 -12.90 -4.71
N GLU A 87 25.01 -13.09 -3.40
CA GLU A 87 26.25 -12.89 -2.64
C GLU A 87 27.18 -14.13 -2.69
N ASP A 88 26.63 -15.31 -2.97
CA ASP A 88 27.34 -16.60 -2.95
C ASP A 88 27.21 -17.33 -4.31
N GLU A 89 26.30 -18.31 -4.43
CA GLU A 89 26.14 -19.20 -5.60
C GLU A 89 25.94 -18.44 -6.93
N GLY A 90 25.20 -17.34 -6.90
CA GLY A 90 24.84 -16.53 -8.08
C GLY A 90 25.77 -15.34 -8.35
N LYS A 91 26.86 -15.17 -7.58
CA LYS A 91 27.69 -13.95 -7.61
C LYS A 91 28.22 -13.57 -8.99
N ASN A 92 28.65 -14.57 -9.75
CA ASN A 92 29.26 -14.39 -11.07
C ASN A 92 28.27 -14.56 -12.23
N GLY A 93 26.97 -14.64 -11.95
CA GLY A 93 25.93 -14.75 -12.96
C GLY A 93 25.81 -13.49 -13.83
N PRO A 94 25.49 -13.63 -15.12
CA PRO A 94 25.31 -12.48 -16.02
C PRO A 94 24.01 -11.69 -15.76
N TRP A 95 23.06 -12.29 -15.05
CA TRP A 95 21.72 -11.75 -14.80
C TRP A 95 21.36 -11.80 -13.32
N ARG A 96 20.55 -10.85 -12.87
CA ARG A 96 19.97 -10.82 -11.52
C ARG A 96 18.46 -10.67 -11.58
N ILE A 97 17.80 -11.38 -10.67
CA ILE A 97 16.38 -11.27 -10.37
C ILE A 97 16.22 -10.49 -9.08
N GLU A 98 15.50 -9.39 -9.13
CA GLU A 98 15.16 -8.58 -7.97
C GLU A 98 13.65 -8.53 -7.79
N LEU A 99 13.20 -8.58 -6.54
CA LEU A 99 11.80 -8.37 -6.18
C LEU A 99 11.69 -7.05 -5.39
N PRO A 100 11.30 -5.93 -6.02
CA PRO A 100 11.32 -4.63 -5.36
C PRO A 100 10.43 -4.59 -4.11
N PRO A 101 10.77 -3.80 -3.08
CA PRO A 101 9.88 -3.59 -1.92
C PRO A 101 8.56 -2.96 -2.37
N GLY A 102 7.45 -3.34 -1.73
CA GLY A 102 6.12 -2.84 -2.09
C GLY A 102 5.53 -3.37 -3.40
N HIS A 103 6.33 -4.08 -4.22
CA HIS A 103 5.91 -4.66 -5.48
C HIS A 103 6.11 -6.17 -5.50
N TYR A 104 5.31 -6.84 -6.32
CA TYR A 104 5.38 -8.29 -6.53
C TYR A 104 5.87 -8.68 -7.93
N VAL A 105 6.14 -7.69 -8.78
CA VAL A 105 6.67 -7.90 -10.14
C VAL A 105 8.19 -8.03 -10.08
N PRO A 106 8.78 -9.16 -10.51
CA PRO A 106 10.23 -9.35 -10.56
C PRO A 106 10.87 -8.54 -11.69
N VAL A 107 12.04 -7.96 -11.40
CA VAL A 107 12.86 -7.19 -12.34
C VAL A 107 14.11 -8.00 -12.69
N PHE A 108 14.45 -8.04 -13.97
CA PHE A 108 15.63 -8.73 -14.49
C PHE A 108 16.65 -7.70 -14.97
N SER A 109 17.86 -7.74 -14.43
CA SER A 109 18.94 -6.79 -14.75
C SER A 109 20.23 -7.52 -15.14
N ARG A 110 21.01 -6.94 -16.07
CA ARG A 110 22.33 -7.47 -16.46
C ARG A 110 23.38 -7.01 -15.45
N VAL A 111 24.21 -7.93 -14.96
CA VAL A 111 25.38 -7.58 -14.16
C VAL A 111 26.51 -7.20 -15.11
N LYS A 112 26.91 -5.92 -15.15
CA LYS A 112 28.13 -5.52 -15.85
C LYS A 112 29.33 -5.88 -14.99
N ALA A 113 30.10 -6.87 -15.43
CA ALA A 113 31.29 -7.36 -14.72
C ALA A 113 32.37 -6.28 -14.44
N LEU A 114 32.36 -5.13 -15.13
CA LEU A 114 33.35 -4.06 -14.98
C LEU A 114 32.95 -2.97 -13.94
N GLU A 115 31.70 -2.95 -13.49
CA GLU A 115 31.14 -1.88 -12.62
C GLU A 115 31.34 -2.19 -11.12
N ASN A 116 31.46 -3.47 -10.74
CA ASN A 116 31.62 -3.94 -9.36
C ASN A 116 32.84 -3.36 -8.60
N LEU A 117 33.91 -2.95 -9.29
CA LEU A 117 35.08 -2.32 -8.67
C LEU A 117 34.87 -0.84 -8.34
N ARG A 118 33.97 -0.15 -9.05
CA ARG A 118 33.61 1.27 -8.82
C ARG A 118 32.38 1.41 -7.93
N ASP A 119 31.46 0.46 -8.03
CA ASP A 119 30.20 0.48 -7.29
C ASP A 119 30.37 0.02 -5.84
N ALA A 120 31.34 -0.84 -5.50
CA ALA A 120 31.60 -1.18 -4.10
C ALA A 120 32.00 0.05 -3.24
N GLU A 121 32.58 1.07 -3.87
CA GLU A 121 32.99 2.33 -3.24
C GLU A 121 31.86 3.40 -3.25
N THR A 122 30.82 3.23 -4.09
CA THR A 122 29.70 4.18 -4.25
C THR A 122 28.34 3.65 -3.75
N SER A 123 28.19 2.33 -3.55
CA SER A 123 26.94 1.62 -3.24
C SER A 123 26.40 1.84 -1.81
N ALA A 124 26.94 2.79 -1.05
CA ALA A 124 26.37 3.17 0.24
C ALA A 124 25.06 3.97 0.12
N ALA A 125 24.67 4.47 -1.05
CA ALA A 125 23.38 5.17 -1.19
C ALA A 125 22.84 5.21 -2.63
N THR A 126 21.84 4.37 -2.95
CA THR A 126 20.51 4.73 -3.50
C THR A 126 19.78 3.51 -4.07
N PRO A 127 18.46 3.34 -3.83
CA PRO A 127 17.66 2.30 -4.48
C PRO A 127 17.25 2.71 -5.90
N SER A 128 17.37 1.78 -6.85
CA SER A 128 17.13 1.95 -8.29
C SER A 128 15.68 1.63 -8.72
N TRP A 129 14.68 2.20 -8.04
CA TRP A 129 13.25 2.12 -8.41
C TRP A 129 12.90 2.83 -9.75
N ARG A 130 13.89 3.44 -10.41
CA ARG A 130 13.73 4.31 -11.60
C ARG A 130 13.21 3.61 -12.86
N VAL A 131 13.12 2.27 -12.90
CA VAL A 131 12.67 1.54 -14.10
C VAL A 131 11.15 1.25 -14.10
N ILE A 132 10.44 1.50 -12.99
CA ILE A 132 8.96 1.36 -12.89
C ILE A 132 8.26 2.72 -13.12
N LEU A 133 9.02 3.77 -13.42
CA LEU A 133 8.54 5.14 -13.62
C LEU A 133 7.97 5.41 -15.04
N ARG A 134 7.12 4.50 -15.56
CA ARG A 134 6.20 4.85 -16.66
C ARG A 134 4.80 5.19 -16.15
N HIS A 135 4.42 4.74 -14.95
CA HIS A 135 3.08 4.94 -14.41
C HIS A 135 2.86 6.30 -13.72
N ASP A 136 3.89 6.89 -13.12
CA ASP A 136 3.74 8.17 -12.37
C ASP A 136 3.52 9.40 -13.26
N PHE A 137 3.95 9.35 -14.53
CA PHE A 137 3.70 10.46 -15.47
C PHE A 137 2.22 10.62 -15.82
N MET A 138 1.44 9.52 -15.81
CA MET A 138 0.00 9.57 -16.07
C MET A 138 -0.79 10.09 -14.86
N VAL A 139 -0.38 9.76 -13.64
CA VAL A 139 -1.03 10.26 -12.40
C VAL A 139 -0.73 11.74 -12.20
N ALA A 140 0.51 12.18 -12.46
CA ALA A 140 0.87 13.59 -12.39
C ALA A 140 0.15 14.43 -13.46
N ALA A 141 0.03 13.94 -14.69
CA ALA A 141 -0.71 14.63 -15.75
C ALA A 141 -2.21 14.75 -15.45
N LEU A 142 -2.83 13.70 -14.87
CA LEU A 142 -4.23 13.71 -14.43
C LEU A 142 -4.46 14.66 -13.24
N ALA A 143 -3.55 14.67 -12.26
CA ALA A 143 -3.63 15.58 -11.11
C ALA A 143 -3.52 17.04 -11.53
N VAL A 144 -2.60 17.36 -12.46
CA VAL A 144 -2.46 18.72 -13.01
C VAL A 144 -3.70 19.12 -13.80
N THR A 145 -4.29 18.22 -14.60
CA THR A 145 -5.55 18.53 -15.30
C THR A 145 -6.71 18.73 -14.33
N CYS A 146 -6.86 17.92 -13.28
CA CYS A 146 -7.87 18.11 -12.24
C CYS A 146 -7.69 19.44 -11.47
N LEU A 147 -6.44 19.86 -11.19
CA LEU A 147 -6.16 21.14 -10.55
C LEU A 147 -6.47 22.33 -11.45
N ILE A 148 -6.17 22.24 -12.75
CA ILE A 148 -6.51 23.28 -13.73
C ILE A 148 -8.03 23.38 -13.89
N LEU A 149 -8.74 22.24 -14.04
CA LEU A 149 -10.20 22.23 -14.14
C LEU A 149 -10.85 22.76 -12.85
N GLY A 150 -10.38 22.33 -11.68
CA GLY A 150 -10.87 22.80 -10.38
C GLY A 150 -10.62 24.30 -10.17
N GLY A 151 -9.45 24.80 -10.57
CA GLY A 151 -9.12 26.22 -10.52
C GLY A 151 -9.99 27.08 -11.44
N LEU A 152 -10.33 26.58 -12.63
CA LEU A 152 -11.23 27.27 -13.56
C LEU A 152 -12.68 27.32 -13.03
N LEU A 153 -13.16 26.24 -12.42
CA LEU A 153 -14.50 26.19 -11.80
C LEU A 153 -14.61 27.10 -10.56
N LEU A 154 -13.54 27.24 -9.78
CA LEU A 154 -13.48 28.20 -8.65
C LEU A 154 -13.44 29.67 -9.11
N ARG A 155 -12.86 29.93 -10.29
CA ARG A 155 -12.81 31.26 -10.91
C ARG A 155 -14.16 31.71 -11.50
N GLU A 156 -14.98 30.78 -11.99
CA GLU A 156 -16.36 31.09 -12.39
C GLU A 156 -17.27 31.35 -11.18
N ARG A 157 -17.09 30.60 -10.09
CA ARG A 157 -17.90 30.77 -8.86
C ARG A 157 -17.65 32.10 -8.14
N SER A 158 -16.48 32.70 -8.33
CA SER A 158 -16.09 33.98 -7.72
C SER A 158 -16.60 35.22 -8.47
N ARG A 159 -17.09 35.08 -9.71
CA ARG A 159 -17.78 36.17 -10.42
C ARG A 159 -19.23 36.38 -10.00
N VAL A 160 -19.83 35.43 -9.27
CA VAL A 160 -21.26 35.47 -8.88
C VAL A 160 -21.46 36.00 -7.46
N HIS A 161 -20.43 36.04 -6.60
CA HIS A 161 -20.55 36.51 -5.22
C HIS A 161 -20.15 37.97 -4.95
N THR A 162 -20.07 38.82 -5.99
CA THR A 162 -20.01 40.26 -5.77
C THR A 162 -21.42 40.82 -5.64
N SER A 163 -21.81 41.08 -4.38
CA SER A 163 -22.71 42.13 -3.87
C SER A 163 -23.89 41.66 -3.00
N VAL A 164 -23.67 41.53 -1.69
CA VAL A 164 -24.63 41.98 -0.66
C VAL A 164 -23.82 42.50 0.54
N PRO A 165 -24.03 43.73 1.04
CA PRO A 165 -23.30 44.26 2.17
C PRO A 165 -23.76 43.60 3.49
N VAL A 166 -22.79 43.32 4.37
CA VAL A 166 -23.03 42.80 5.73
C VAL A 166 -23.54 43.95 6.60
N GLN A 167 -24.84 43.95 6.89
CA GLN A 167 -25.42 44.70 8.00
C GLN A 167 -25.32 43.84 9.26
N ALA A 168 -24.77 44.42 10.32
CA ALA A 168 -24.74 43.82 11.65
C ALA A 168 -26.18 43.54 12.11
N ALA A 169 -26.58 42.28 12.08
CA ALA A 169 -27.84 41.80 12.62
C ALA A 169 -27.55 40.92 13.84
N GLU A 170 -28.18 41.29 14.95
CA GLU A 170 -28.04 40.77 16.29
C GLU A 170 -28.26 39.25 16.39
N SER A 171 -27.68 38.63 17.41
CA SER A 171 -27.81 37.22 17.78
C SER A 171 -29.22 36.86 18.26
N THR A 172 -30.23 37.05 17.40
CA THR A 172 -31.60 36.61 17.64
C THR A 172 -31.89 35.40 16.75
N LEU A 173 -32.37 34.32 17.38
CA LEU A 173 -32.81 33.13 16.66
C LEU A 173 -33.85 33.53 15.60
N PRO A 174 -33.72 33.04 14.36
CA PRO A 174 -34.63 33.43 13.29
C PRO A 174 -36.08 33.05 13.65
N SER A 175 -37.03 33.94 13.32
CA SER A 175 -38.42 33.92 13.80
C SER A 175 -39.18 32.63 13.50
N ASN A 176 -38.74 31.92 12.46
CA ASN A 176 -39.29 30.62 12.04
C ASN A 176 -38.84 29.44 12.93
N MET A 177 -37.88 29.64 13.83
CA MET A 177 -37.30 28.60 14.69
C MET A 177 -37.77 28.72 16.14
N LEU A 178 -38.37 29.86 16.51
CA LEU A 178 -38.87 30.13 17.86
C LEU A 178 -39.94 29.14 18.33
N TRP A 179 -40.80 28.64 17.43
CA TRP A 179 -41.85 27.67 17.81
C TRP A 179 -41.28 26.33 18.27
N PHE A 180 -40.15 25.90 17.68
CA PHE A 180 -39.51 24.62 17.96
C PHE A 180 -38.80 24.64 19.31
N TRP A 181 -38.10 25.74 19.61
CA TRP A 181 -37.30 25.88 20.84
C TRP A 181 -38.11 26.41 22.04
N LYS A 182 -39.32 26.93 21.83
CA LYS A 182 -40.18 27.48 22.89
C LYS A 182 -40.32 26.60 24.15
N PRO A 183 -40.44 25.26 24.06
CA PRO A 183 -40.55 24.40 25.25
C PRO A 183 -39.24 24.26 26.06
N PHE A 184 -38.11 24.57 25.44
CA PHE A 184 -36.76 24.36 25.99
C PHE A 184 -36.12 25.66 26.50
N LEU A 185 -36.73 26.82 26.23
CA LEU A 185 -36.26 28.12 26.69
C LEU A 185 -36.74 28.41 28.13
N PRO A 186 -35.94 29.10 28.96
CA PRO A 186 -36.33 29.50 30.31
C PRO A 186 -37.68 30.24 30.35
N PRO A 187 -38.48 30.09 31.43
CA PRO A 187 -38.12 29.49 32.71
C PRO A 187 -38.54 28.01 32.83
N ALA A 188 -37.90 27.11 32.07
CA ALA A 188 -37.95 25.68 32.33
C ALA A 188 -37.06 25.34 33.56
N ARG A 189 -37.61 24.60 34.53
CA ARG A 189 -36.90 24.18 35.75
C ARG A 189 -35.64 23.37 35.39
N PRO A 190 -34.53 23.51 36.13
CA PRO A 190 -33.28 22.80 35.82
C PRO A 190 -33.52 21.28 35.74
N PRO A 191 -32.97 20.58 34.73
CA PRO A 191 -33.24 19.16 34.52
C PRO A 191 -32.65 18.33 35.66
N LEU A 192 -33.51 17.56 36.34
CA LEU A 192 -33.11 16.56 37.34
C LEU A 192 -32.65 15.29 36.62
N ILE A 193 -31.35 15.03 36.66
CA ILE A 193 -30.76 13.80 36.08
C ILE A 193 -30.77 12.72 37.16
N VAL A 194 -31.60 11.69 36.99
CA VAL A 194 -31.62 10.49 37.84
C VAL A 194 -30.81 9.40 37.16
N ILE A 195 -29.67 9.04 37.74
CA ILE A 195 -28.84 7.93 37.26
C ILE A 195 -29.30 6.66 37.99
N PRO A 196 -29.85 5.64 37.31
CA PRO A 196 -30.20 4.38 37.97
C PRO A 196 -28.92 3.63 38.36
N SER A 197 -28.78 3.29 39.64
CA SER A 197 -27.72 2.40 40.12
C SER A 197 -28.01 0.97 39.68
N HIS A 198 -27.45 0.59 38.53
CA HIS A 198 -27.59 -0.76 37.99
C HIS A 198 -26.83 -1.77 38.88
N PRO A 199 -27.44 -2.90 39.30
CA PRO A 199 -26.85 -3.84 40.28
C PRO A 199 -25.52 -4.49 39.83
N ILE A 200 -25.18 -4.41 38.55
CA ILE A 200 -23.93 -4.96 37.98
C ILE A 200 -22.69 -4.21 38.49
N LEU A 201 -22.82 -2.93 38.86
CA LEU A 201 -21.70 -2.14 39.41
C LEU A 201 -21.38 -2.45 40.88
N ARG A 202 -22.22 -3.24 41.57
CA ARG A 202 -22.00 -3.62 42.97
C ARG A 202 -21.16 -4.91 43.12
N ALA A 203 -21.22 -5.80 42.14
CA ALA A 203 -20.50 -7.08 42.18
C ALA A 203 -18.99 -6.97 41.90
N ALA A 204 -18.50 -5.80 41.49
CA ALA A 204 -17.08 -5.57 41.18
C ALA A 204 -16.28 -4.98 42.36
N HIS A 205 -16.91 -4.73 43.52
CA HIS A 205 -16.21 -4.12 44.66
C HIS A 205 -16.17 -4.94 45.95
N ASP A 206 -16.85 -6.10 46.01
CA ASP A 206 -16.73 -7.01 47.14
C ASP A 206 -15.75 -8.13 46.81
N GLY A 207 -14.47 -7.79 46.79
CA GLY A 207 -13.37 -8.73 46.93
C GLY A 207 -12.94 -8.79 48.41
N ASP A 208 -13.15 -9.94 49.02
CA ASP A 208 -12.37 -10.58 50.12
C ASP A 208 -11.18 -9.75 50.64
N THR A 209 -11.05 -9.40 51.93
CA THR A 209 -10.79 -10.26 53.11
C THR A 209 -10.36 -9.35 54.27
N PRO A 210 -10.17 -9.83 55.53
CA PRO A 210 -10.69 -11.02 56.21
C PRO A 210 -11.63 -10.71 57.39
#